data_AF-A0A841YRQ4-F1
#
_entry.id   AF-A0A841YRQ4-F1
#
_cell.length_a   1.000
_cell.length_b   1.000
_cell.length_c   1.000
_cell.angle_alpha   90.00
_cell.angle_beta   90.00
_cell.angle_gamma   90.00
#
_symmetry.space_group_name_H-M   'P 1'
#
loop_
_entity.id
_entity.type
_entity.pdbx_description
1 polymer ?
#
loop_
_entity_poly.entity_id
_entity_poly.type
_entity_poly.pdbx_seq_one_letter_code
_entity_poly.pdbx_strand_id
1 'polypeptide(L)'
;MSGQIRMSPAELRDRSKTYGRKGQDIEQILRELEQLQEQLRGEWEGEAFRKFDDQFHQLKPKVTDFSNLMHQIEQQLAKTANAVEENDANLSRNFGFN
;
A
#
# COMPACT_ATOMS: atom_id res chain seq x y z
N MET A 1 20.07 18.73 -1.89
CA MET A 1 18.96 19.00 -2.83
C MET A 1 17.68 18.86 -2.03
N SER A 2 17.13 19.97 -1.56
CA SER A 2 15.86 20.00 -0.85
C SER A 2 14.77 19.51 -1.81
N GLY A 3 14.33 18.27 -1.61
CA GLY A 3 13.14 17.74 -2.29
C GLY A 3 11.93 18.52 -1.78
N GLN A 4 11.72 19.72 -2.35
CA GLN A 4 10.61 20.58 -1.99
C GLN A 4 9.35 19.86 -2.47
N ILE A 5 8.61 19.29 -1.52
CA ILE A 5 7.35 18.63 -1.80
C ILE A 5 6.40 19.70 -2.32
N ARG A 6 6.06 19.61 -3.60
CA ARG A 6 5.18 20.57 -4.29
C ARG A 6 3.69 20.35 -4.00
N MET A 7 3.34 19.29 -3.27
CA MET A 7 1.97 18.93 -2.93
C MET A 7 1.56 19.54 -1.59
N SER A 8 0.30 19.94 -1.49
CA SER A 8 -0.29 20.37 -0.22
C SER A 8 -0.39 19.20 0.79
N PRO A 9 -0.43 19.47 2.12
CA PRO A 9 -0.73 18.45 3.12
C PRO A 9 -2.00 17.65 2.83
N ALA A 10 -3.03 18.33 2.29
CA ALA A 10 -4.29 17.69 1.90
C ALA A 10 -4.10 16.68 0.76
N GLU A 11 -3.37 17.04 -0.30
CA GLU A 11 -3.05 16.11 -1.40
C GLU A 11 -2.21 14.91 -0.93
N LEU A 12 -1.23 15.14 -0.05
CA LEU A 12 -0.43 14.05 0.52
C LEU A 12 -1.30 13.05 1.28
N ARG A 13 -2.28 13.55 2.07
CA ARG A 13 -3.24 12.70 2.80
C ARG A 13 -4.17 11.95 1.87
N ASP A 14 -4.66 12.57 0.80
CA ASP A 14 -5.53 11.91 -0.17
C ASP A 14 -4.80 10.79 -0.93
N ARG A 15 -3.57 11.07 -1.39
CA ARG A 15 -2.72 10.07 -2.03
C ARG A 15 -2.35 8.94 -1.07
N SER A 16 -1.99 9.27 0.18
CA SER A 16 -1.75 8.30 1.26
C SER A 16 -2.91 7.31 1.39
N LYS A 17 -4.14 7.80 1.57
CA LYS A 17 -5.35 6.96 1.66
C LYS A 17 -5.57 6.11 0.40
N THR A 18 -5.18 6.60 -0.77
CA THR A 18 -5.30 5.85 -2.02
C THR A 18 -4.34 4.66 -2.03
N TYR A 19 -3.10 4.83 -1.57
CA TYR A 19 -2.16 3.71 -1.40
C TYR A 19 -2.69 2.67 -0.40
N GLY A 20 -3.19 3.10 0.77
CA GLY A 20 -3.77 2.19 1.77
C GLY A 20 -4.93 1.36 1.23
N ARG A 21 -5.89 2.01 0.55
CA ARG A 21 -6.99 1.32 -0.14
C ARG A 21 -6.50 0.31 -1.17
N LYS A 22 -5.50 0.67 -1.98
CA LYS A 22 -4.95 -0.24 -3.00
C LYS A 22 -4.20 -1.42 -2.38
N GLY A 23 -3.53 -1.24 -1.24
CA GLY A 23 -2.98 -2.35 -0.45
C GLY A 23 -4.08 -3.32 0.00
N GLN A 24 -5.17 -2.79 0.55
CA GLN A 24 -6.33 -3.59 0.96
C GLN A 24 -6.97 -4.36 -0.20
N ASP A 25 -7.14 -3.70 -1.37
CA ASP A 25 -7.65 -4.35 -2.58
C ASP A 25 -6.78 -5.55 -2.98
N ILE A 26 -5.44 -5.39 -2.95
CA ILE A 26 -4.48 -6.45 -3.30
C ILE A 26 -4.60 -7.63 -2.33
N GLU A 27 -4.70 -7.36 -1.02
CA GLU A 27 -4.88 -8.42 -0.02
C GLU A 27 -6.19 -9.16 -0.19
N GLN A 28 -7.27 -8.45 -0.53
CA GLN A 28 -8.57 -9.06 -0.80
C GLN A 28 -8.48 -10.00 -2.01
N ILE A 29 -7.93 -9.52 -3.12
CA ILE A 29 -7.75 -10.33 -4.33
C ILE A 29 -6.89 -11.57 -4.01
N LEU A 30 -5.80 -11.40 -3.25
CA LEU A 30 -4.95 -12.52 -2.87
C LEU A 30 -5.71 -13.58 -2.06
N ARG A 31 -6.54 -13.17 -1.10
CA ARG A 31 -7.38 -14.09 -0.30
C ARG A 31 -8.42 -14.82 -1.17
N GLU A 32 -9.07 -14.10 -2.09
CA GLU A 32 -10.05 -14.69 -3.01
C GLU A 32 -9.39 -15.75 -3.91
N LEU A 33 -8.19 -15.45 -4.42
CA LEU A 33 -7.42 -16.40 -5.24
C LEU A 33 -6.94 -17.61 -4.44
N GLU A 34 -6.54 -17.43 -3.18
CA GLU A 34 -6.18 -18.53 -2.29
C GLU A 34 -7.36 -19.49 -2.09
N GLN A 35 -8.54 -18.97 -1.80
CA GLN A 35 -9.76 -19.78 -1.65
C GLN A 35 -10.11 -20.54 -2.93
N LEU A 36 -10.01 -19.87 -4.09
CA LEU A 36 -10.23 -20.51 -5.38
C LEU A 36 -9.22 -21.65 -5.61
N GLN A 37 -7.96 -21.44 -5.26
CA GLN A 37 -6.92 -22.45 -5.42
C GLN A 37 -7.16 -23.68 -4.54
N GLU A 38 -7.63 -23.48 -3.30
CA GLU A 38 -8.02 -24.59 -2.41
C GLU A 38 -9.20 -25.40 -2.99
N GLN A 39 -10.20 -24.73 -3.56
CA GLN A 39 -11.34 -25.41 -4.21
C GLN A 39 -10.88 -26.24 -5.40
N LEU A 40 -10.10 -25.65 -6.30
CA LEU A 40 -9.61 -26.31 -7.52
C LEU A 40 -8.70 -27.51 -7.19
N ARG A 41 -7.94 -27.46 -6.09
CA ARG A 41 -7.11 -28.59 -5.64
C ARG A 41 -7.94 -29.83 -5.29
N GLY A 42 -9.17 -29.65 -4.80
CA GLY A 42 -10.09 -30.75 -4.51
C GLY A 42 -10.75 -31.33 -5.75
N GLU A 43 -10.89 -30.54 -6.81
CA GLU A 43 -11.59 -30.94 -8.05
C GLU A 43 -10.67 -31.56 -9.10
N TRP A 44 -9.37 -31.23 -9.09
CA TRP A 44 -8.44 -31.63 -10.15
C TRP A 44 -7.55 -32.80 -9.72
N GLU A 45 -7.88 -34.01 -10.18
CA GLU A 45 -6.98 -35.17 -10.10
C GLU A 45 -5.93 -35.12 -11.24
N GLY A 46 -4.72 -34.58 -10.98
CA GLY A 46 -3.64 -34.64 -11.98
C GLY A 46 -2.39 -33.81 -11.69
N GLU A 47 -1.23 -34.22 -12.25
CA GLU A 47 0.06 -33.54 -12.07
C GLU A 47 0.11 -32.13 -12.69
N ALA A 48 -0.71 -31.87 -13.72
CA ALA A 48 -0.70 -30.59 -14.43
C ALA A 48 -1.08 -29.40 -13.53
N PHE A 49 -1.90 -29.61 -12.50
CA PHE A 49 -2.27 -28.56 -11.54
C PHE A 49 -1.17 -28.25 -10.52
N ARG A 50 -0.28 -29.20 -10.23
CA ARG A 50 0.80 -29.03 -9.25
C ARG A 50 1.73 -27.89 -9.63
N LYS A 51 2.06 -27.77 -10.91
CA LYS A 51 2.93 -26.69 -11.41
C LYS A 51 2.31 -25.30 -11.21
N PHE A 52 1.00 -25.17 -11.41
CA PHE A 52 0.28 -23.92 -11.16
C PHE A 52 0.26 -23.61 -9.66
N ASP A 53 -0.05 -24.61 -8.83
CA ASP A 53 -0.06 -24.49 -7.37
C ASP A 53 1.31 -24.05 -6.83
N ASP A 54 2.40 -24.65 -7.30
CA ASP A 54 3.77 -24.29 -6.95
C ASP A 54 4.08 -22.83 -7.31
N GLN A 55 3.72 -22.39 -8.52
CA GLN A 55 3.94 -21.02 -8.97
C GLN A 55 3.17 -20.01 -8.12
N PHE A 56 1.93 -20.32 -7.76
CA PHE A 56 1.13 -19.46 -6.90
C PHE A 56 1.76 -19.33 -5.51
N HIS A 57 2.19 -20.44 -4.89
CA HIS A 57 2.87 -20.40 -3.59
C HIS A 57 4.19 -19.61 -3.64
N GLN A 58 4.93 -19.67 -4.75
CA GLN A 58 6.16 -18.89 -4.94
C GLN A 58 5.90 -17.39 -5.11
N LEU A 59 4.80 -17.00 -5.76
CA LEU A 59 4.49 -15.60 -6.08
C LEU A 59 3.70 -14.90 -4.97
N LYS A 60 2.87 -15.64 -4.22
CA LYS A 60 2.08 -15.11 -3.10
C LYS A 60 2.88 -14.19 -2.17
N PRO A 61 4.07 -14.57 -1.65
CA PRO A 61 4.84 -13.69 -0.77
C PRO A 61 5.19 -12.36 -1.42
N LYS A 62 5.48 -12.33 -2.72
CA LYS A 62 5.81 -11.09 -3.44
C LYS A 62 4.60 -10.16 -3.55
N VAL A 63 3.41 -10.72 -3.73
CA VAL A 63 2.15 -9.94 -3.74
C VAL A 63 1.85 -9.40 -2.34
N THR A 64 2.06 -10.21 -1.30
CA THR A 64 1.97 -9.76 0.10
C THR A 64 2.95 -8.62 0.39
N ASP A 65 4.22 -8.77 0.00
CA ASP A 65 5.23 -7.72 0.14
C ASP A 65 4.86 -6.44 -0.59
N PHE A 66 4.24 -6.57 -1.77
CA PHE A 66 3.76 -5.42 -2.52
C PHE A 66 2.60 -4.70 -1.81
N SER A 67 1.65 -5.43 -1.21
CA SER A 67 0.63 -4.80 -0.35
C SER A 67 1.26 -4.08 0.83
N ASN A 68 2.20 -4.73 1.53
CA ASN A 68 2.92 -4.14 2.64
C ASN A 68 3.64 -2.85 2.23
N LEU A 69 4.23 -2.82 1.04
CA LEU A 69 4.84 -1.61 0.49
C LEU A 69 3.80 -0.49 0.28
N MET A 70 2.59 -0.80 -0.18
CA MET A 70 1.53 0.22 -0.32
C MET A 70 1.16 0.83 1.04
N HIS A 71 1.04 0.03 2.09
CA HIS A 71 0.79 0.51 3.46
C HIS A 71 1.97 1.33 4.01
N GLN A 72 3.20 0.95 3.70
CA GLN A 72 4.38 1.74 4.08
C GLN A 72 4.37 3.11 3.40
N ILE A 73 4.01 3.17 2.11
CA ILE A 73 3.87 4.43 1.37
C ILE A 73 2.75 5.29 1.96
N GLU A 74 1.58 4.69 2.28
CA GLU A 74 0.49 5.37 2.98
C GLU A 74 1.01 6.05 4.25
N GLN A 75 1.67 5.29 5.13
CA GLN A 75 2.18 5.80 6.40
C GLN A 75 3.21 6.91 6.20
N GLN A 76 4.13 6.74 5.25
CA GLN A 76 5.16 7.74 4.98
C GLN A 76 4.56 9.03 4.44
N LEU A 77 3.61 8.95 3.50
CA LEU A 77 2.93 10.14 2.97
C LEU A 77 2.10 10.85 4.05
N ALA A 78 1.41 10.11 4.92
CA ALA A 78 0.66 10.69 6.03
C ALA A 78 1.58 11.42 7.03
N LYS A 79 2.71 10.81 7.40
CA LYS A 79 3.72 11.43 8.27
C LYS A 79 4.28 12.71 7.64
N THR A 80 4.58 12.66 6.35
CA THR A 80 5.08 13.82 5.61
C THR A 80 4.05 14.94 5.54
N ALA A 81 2.76 14.63 5.34
CA ALA A 81 1.70 15.64 5.38
C ALA A 81 1.64 16.37 6.72
N ASN A 82 1.73 15.63 7.83
CA ASN A 82 1.74 16.21 9.17
C ASN A 82 2.97 17.10 9.40
N ALA A 83 4.15 16.66 8.94
CA ALA A 83 5.38 17.44 9.08
C ALA A 83 5.34 18.75 8.27
N VAL A 84 4.75 18.74 7.07
CA VAL A 84 4.57 19.95 6.26
C VAL A 84 3.59 20.92 6.94
N GLU A 85 2.45 20.42 7.41
CA GLU A 85 1.43 21.25 8.10
C GLU A 85 1.96 21.88 9.40
N GLU A 86 2.73 21.11 10.19
CA GLU A 86 3.37 21.62 11.40
C GLU A 86 4.41 22.70 11.09
N ASN A 87 5.22 22.49 10.04
CA ASN A 87 6.20 23.47 9.59
C ASN A 87 5.52 24.77 9.14
N ASP A 88 4.47 24.68 8.32
CA ASP A 88 3.69 25.83 7.86
C ASP A 88 3.05 26.58 9.04
N ALA A 89 2.50 25.88 10.03
CA ALA A 89 1.92 26.48 11.24
C ALA A 89 2.98 27.17 12.12
N ASN A 90 4.19 26.61 12.20
CA ASN A 90 5.32 27.21 12.93
C ASN A 90 5.84 28.45 12.21
N LEU A 91 5.98 28.41 10.88
CA LEU A 91 6.36 29.56 10.07
C LEU A 91 5.32 30.68 10.21
N SER A 92 4.03 30.37 10.10
CA SER A 92 2.96 31.35 10.27
C SER A 92 3.00 32.02 11.65
N ARG A 93 3.24 31.26 12.73
CA ARG A 93 3.41 31.82 14.08
C ARG A 93 4.62 32.73 14.21
N ASN A 94 5.75 32.37 13.59
CA ASN A 94 6.98 33.18 13.66
C ASN A 94 6.93 34.44 12.78
N PHE A 95 6.11 34.44 11.72
CA PHE A 95 5.91 35.60 10.83
C PHE A 95 4.75 36.51 11.24
N GLY A 96 3.82 36.03 12.09
CA GLY A 96 2.81 36.88 12.73
C GLY A 96 3.48 37.79 13.76
N PHE A 97 3.67 39.06 13.43
CA PHE A 97 4.18 40.08 14.34
C PHE A 97 3.35 40.16 15.64
N ASN A 98 4.03 40.37 16.78
CA ASN A 98 3.43 41.02 17.96
C ASN A 98 2.86 42.39 17.58
#